data_AF-A0AAV2KD78-F1
#
_entry.id   AF-A0AAV2KD78-F1
#
_cell.length_a   1.000
_cell.length_b   1.000
_cell.length_c   1.000
_cell.angle_alpha   90.00
_cell.angle_beta   90.00
_cell.angle_gamma   90.00
#
_symmetry.space_group_name_H-M   'P 1'
#
loop_
_entity.id
_entity.type
_entity.pdbx_description
1 polymer ?
#
loop_
_entity_poly.entity_id
_entity_poly.type
_entity_poly.pdbx_seq_one_letter_code
_entity_poly.pdbx_strand_id
1 'polypeptide(L)'
;MVHLPRKPTIHLLWAAFEEQQGQVEEARSILQSLEVTVPGLAVVRLRRVSLERRHGCMEDAEVLLTDALATAKTPTEASFFAVKLARHFLKLHKNQERAKKILQEAIQRDPASPKLYLNLLELEFNGDFAQNQTEIMSCFDLAIKSPMSLESRLLFAQRKVEFLEDFGTDVNMLVAAHDEHIKLKEESESLKRKAEREAYDSAEPDAKKQRVEDGTEAADATATATMPDMTANNSAYNYNWYQQQYGAWSQTNSWGQYGQYGQYNQYYPPPPT
;
A
#
# COMPACT_ATOMS: atom_id res chain seq x y z
N MET A 1 -26.19 -12.46 -14.49
CA MET A 1 -26.68 -12.71 -13.11
C MET A 1 -27.80 -11.73 -12.76
N VAL A 2 -29.02 -12.22 -12.52
CA VAL A 2 -30.18 -11.38 -12.12
C VAL A 2 -30.22 -11.12 -10.60
N HIS A 3 -29.49 -11.90 -9.80
CA HIS A 3 -29.44 -11.75 -8.35
C HIS A 3 -28.01 -11.38 -7.86
N LEU A 4 -27.92 -10.52 -6.85
CA LEU A 4 -26.67 -10.06 -6.20
C LEU A 4 -25.64 -9.37 -7.13
N PRO A 5 -26.04 -8.43 -8.01
CA PRO A 5 -25.13 -7.80 -8.98
C PRO A 5 -24.01 -6.98 -8.32
N ARG A 6 -24.23 -6.50 -7.09
CA ARG A 6 -23.28 -5.67 -6.35
C ARG A 6 -22.39 -6.44 -5.36
N LYS A 7 -22.49 -7.77 -5.26
CA LYS A 7 -21.65 -8.56 -4.35
C LYS A 7 -20.39 -9.04 -5.08
N PRO A 8 -19.24 -8.35 -4.99
CA PRO A 8 -18.12 -8.59 -5.91
C PRO A 8 -17.55 -10.00 -5.78
N THR A 9 -17.53 -10.55 -4.57
CA THR A 9 -17.03 -11.89 -4.25
C THR A 9 -17.56 -12.98 -5.19
N ILE A 10 -18.87 -12.99 -5.44
CA ILE A 10 -19.51 -14.05 -6.25
C ILE A 10 -19.09 -13.94 -7.71
N HIS A 11 -19.05 -12.72 -8.24
CA HIS A 11 -18.65 -12.46 -9.63
C HIS A 11 -17.16 -12.75 -9.85
N LEU A 12 -16.31 -12.45 -8.85
CA LEU A 12 -14.88 -12.77 -8.90
C LEU A 12 -14.64 -14.28 -8.89
N LEU A 13 -15.41 -15.04 -8.10
CA LEU A 13 -15.35 -16.51 -8.10
C LEU A 13 -15.87 -17.09 -9.41
N TRP A 14 -16.95 -16.53 -9.96
CA TRP A 14 -17.49 -16.96 -11.24
C TRP A 14 -16.51 -16.73 -12.39
N ALA A 15 -15.92 -15.54 -12.50
CA ALA A 15 -14.91 -15.28 -13.52
C ALA A 15 -13.70 -16.23 -13.41
N ALA A 16 -13.26 -16.54 -12.18
CA ALA A 16 -12.18 -17.50 -11.97
C ALA A 16 -12.56 -18.93 -12.38
N PHE A 17 -13.82 -19.33 -12.15
CA PHE A 17 -14.33 -20.62 -12.61
C PHE A 17 -14.35 -20.70 -14.15
N GLU A 18 -14.88 -19.68 -14.84
CA GLU A 18 -14.89 -19.65 -16.31
C GLU A 18 -13.48 -19.71 -16.90
N GLU A 19 -12.54 -18.96 -16.33
CA GLU A 19 -11.13 -19.01 -16.74
C GLU A 19 -10.53 -20.41 -16.58
N GLN A 20 -10.84 -21.12 -15.48
CA GLN A 20 -10.39 -22.51 -15.27
C GLN A 20 -10.95 -23.48 -16.30
N GLN A 21 -12.15 -23.24 -16.82
CA GLN A 21 -12.74 -24.04 -17.89
C GLN A 21 -12.18 -23.67 -19.29
N GLY A 22 -11.28 -22.70 -19.37
CA GLY A 22 -10.75 -22.17 -20.64
C GLY A 22 -11.64 -21.13 -21.31
N GLN A 23 -12.75 -20.73 -20.68
CA GLN A 23 -13.70 -19.75 -21.19
C GLN A 23 -13.24 -18.31 -20.85
N VAL A 24 -12.11 -17.91 -21.42
CA VAL A 24 -11.42 -16.64 -21.10
C VAL A 24 -12.27 -15.41 -21.45
N GLU A 25 -12.97 -15.44 -22.59
CA GLU A 25 -13.83 -14.34 -23.02
C GLU A 25 -15.00 -14.10 -22.05
N GLU A 26 -15.58 -15.17 -21.53
CA GLU A 26 -16.64 -15.08 -20.52
C GLU A 26 -16.09 -14.49 -19.22
N ALA A 27 -14.93 -14.96 -18.75
CA ALA A 27 -14.26 -14.39 -17.60
C ALA A 27 -14.00 -12.88 -17.76
N ARG A 28 -13.55 -12.44 -18.95
CA ARG A 28 -13.33 -11.03 -19.27
C ARG A 28 -14.63 -10.23 -19.21
N SER A 29 -15.70 -10.74 -19.82
CA SER A 29 -17.03 -10.12 -19.83
C SER A 29 -17.60 -9.96 -18.42
N ILE A 30 -17.49 -11.01 -17.58
CA ILE A 30 -17.95 -10.98 -16.18
C ILE A 30 -17.24 -9.89 -15.39
N LEU A 31 -15.90 -9.83 -15.48
CA LEU A 31 -15.12 -8.82 -14.76
C LEU A 31 -15.39 -7.41 -15.25
N GLN A 32 -15.56 -7.21 -16.56
CA GLN A 32 -15.91 -5.91 -17.13
C GLN A 32 -17.31 -5.45 -16.65
N SER A 33 -18.30 -6.35 -16.69
CA SER A 33 -19.64 -6.06 -16.17
C SER A 33 -19.63 -5.74 -14.68
N LEU A 34 -18.82 -6.46 -13.89
CA LEU A 34 -18.66 -6.19 -12.46
C LEU A 34 -18.05 -4.82 -12.20
N GLU A 35 -17.05 -4.43 -12.97
CA GLU A 35 -16.40 -3.13 -12.82
C GLU A 35 -17.35 -1.97 -13.10
N VAL A 36 -18.17 -2.08 -14.14
CA VAL A 36 -19.23 -1.09 -14.44
C VAL A 36 -20.26 -1.03 -13.31
N THR A 37 -20.61 -2.18 -12.75
CA THR A 37 -21.63 -2.30 -11.69
C THR A 37 -21.14 -1.77 -10.33
N VAL A 38 -19.85 -1.94 -10.03
CA VAL A 38 -19.21 -1.56 -8.76
C VAL A 38 -17.92 -0.77 -9.06
N PRO A 39 -18.03 0.49 -9.49
CA PRO A 39 -16.88 1.30 -9.86
C PRO A 39 -16.01 1.67 -8.66
N GLY A 40 -14.71 1.89 -8.89
CA GLY A 40 -13.74 2.27 -7.86
C GLY A 40 -13.22 1.11 -7.00
N LEU A 41 -13.67 -0.12 -7.27
CA LEU A 41 -13.19 -1.30 -6.57
C LEU A 41 -11.90 -1.82 -7.21
N ALA A 42 -10.75 -1.37 -6.69
CA ALA A 42 -9.42 -1.67 -7.23
C ALA A 42 -9.15 -3.18 -7.41
N VAL A 43 -9.75 -4.06 -6.59
CA VAL A 43 -9.62 -5.52 -6.74
C VAL A 43 -10.19 -6.05 -8.05
N VAL A 44 -11.27 -5.46 -8.55
CA VAL A 44 -11.85 -5.86 -9.84
C VAL A 44 -10.90 -5.50 -10.96
N ARG A 45 -10.37 -4.27 -10.96
CA ARG A 45 -9.39 -3.81 -11.95
C ARG A 45 -8.14 -4.69 -11.95
N LEU A 46 -7.57 -5.01 -10.79
CA LEU A 46 -6.40 -5.89 -10.74
C LEU A 46 -6.72 -7.33 -11.18
N ARG A 47 -7.95 -7.82 -11.01
CA ARG A 47 -8.31 -9.11 -11.59
C ARG A 47 -8.30 -9.11 -13.09
N ARG A 48 -8.87 -8.08 -13.72
CA ARG A 48 -8.81 -7.91 -15.18
C ARG A 48 -7.37 -7.89 -15.67
N VAL A 49 -6.52 -7.06 -15.05
CA VAL A 49 -5.08 -7.00 -15.37
C VAL A 49 -4.40 -8.36 -15.22
N SER A 50 -4.73 -9.11 -14.16
CA SER A 50 -4.10 -10.41 -13.90
C SER A 50 -4.55 -11.50 -14.87
N LEU A 51 -5.82 -11.44 -15.33
CA LEU A 51 -6.36 -12.31 -16.37
C LEU A 51 -5.56 -12.11 -17.66
N GLU A 52 -5.46 -10.86 -18.15
CA GLU A 52 -4.74 -10.56 -19.38
C GLU A 52 -3.28 -11.02 -19.32
N ARG A 53 -2.60 -10.81 -18.18
CA ARG A 53 -1.22 -11.28 -17.98
C ARG A 53 -1.07 -12.80 -18.08
N ARG A 54 -1.99 -13.59 -17.51
CA ARG A 54 -1.92 -15.06 -17.57
C ARG A 54 -2.13 -15.60 -18.98
N HIS A 55 -2.85 -14.86 -19.81
CA HIS A 55 -3.09 -15.21 -21.21
C HIS A 55 -2.12 -14.56 -22.20
N GLY A 56 -1.07 -13.88 -21.71
CA GLY A 56 -0.03 -13.29 -22.56
C GLY A 56 -0.42 -11.95 -23.20
N CYS A 57 -1.62 -11.42 -22.92
CA CYS A 57 -2.09 -10.12 -23.40
C CYS A 57 -1.48 -8.98 -22.57
N MET A 58 -0.16 -8.77 -22.68
CA MET A 58 0.56 -7.79 -21.87
C MET A 58 0.16 -6.34 -22.20
N GLU A 59 -0.12 -6.07 -23.47
CA GLU A 59 -0.56 -4.76 -23.95
C GLU A 59 -1.91 -4.37 -23.34
N ASP A 60 -2.87 -5.29 -23.29
CA ASP A 60 -4.16 -5.06 -22.63
C ASP A 60 -4.00 -4.85 -21.12
N ALA A 61 -3.09 -5.58 -20.47
CA ALA A 61 -2.77 -5.37 -19.07
C ALA A 61 -2.17 -3.98 -18.80
N GLU A 62 -1.31 -3.48 -19.70
CA GLU A 62 -0.75 -2.12 -19.65
C GLU A 62 -1.86 -1.08 -19.82
N VAL A 63 -2.73 -1.24 -20.82
CA VAL A 63 -3.85 -0.32 -21.08
C VAL A 63 -4.77 -0.24 -19.88
N LEU A 64 -5.13 -1.38 -19.27
CA LEU A 64 -6.00 -1.42 -18.09
C LEU A 64 -5.41 -0.69 -16.88
N LEU A 65 -4.10 -0.79 -16.66
CA LEU A 65 -3.42 -0.09 -15.56
C LEU A 65 -3.27 1.41 -15.85
N THR A 66 -2.98 1.77 -17.11
CA THR A 66 -2.84 3.16 -17.54
C THR A 66 -4.18 3.89 -17.45
N ASP A 67 -5.27 3.26 -17.90
CA ASP A 67 -6.63 3.79 -17.75
C ASP A 67 -7.01 3.94 -16.28
N ALA A 68 -6.68 2.97 -15.43
CA ALA A 68 -6.95 3.05 -13.99
C ALA A 68 -6.17 4.20 -13.31
N LEU A 69 -4.93 4.45 -13.73
CA LEU A 69 -4.13 5.57 -13.26
C LEU A 69 -4.71 6.93 -13.70
N ALA A 70 -5.20 7.02 -14.94
CA ALA A 70 -5.80 8.23 -15.49
C ALA A 70 -7.16 8.56 -14.84
N THR A 71 -7.96 7.54 -14.56
CA THR A 71 -9.32 7.67 -13.99
C THR A 71 -9.37 7.68 -12.47
N ALA A 72 -8.23 7.48 -11.79
CA ALA A 72 -8.13 7.49 -10.34
C ALA A 72 -8.65 8.79 -9.73
N LYS A 73 -9.53 8.65 -8.73
CA LYS A 73 -10.23 9.78 -8.08
C LYS A 73 -9.42 10.44 -6.98
N THR A 74 -8.54 9.67 -6.34
CA THR A 74 -7.71 10.14 -5.23
C THR A 74 -6.23 10.00 -5.56
N PRO A 75 -5.34 10.86 -5.02
CA PRO A 75 -3.90 10.69 -5.16
C PRO A 75 -3.44 9.32 -4.65
N THR A 76 -3.99 8.85 -3.54
CA THR A 76 -3.73 7.53 -2.96
C THR A 76 -4.06 6.39 -3.92
N GLU A 77 -5.20 6.46 -4.62
CA GLU A 77 -5.58 5.48 -5.65
C GLU A 77 -4.68 5.56 -6.88
N ALA A 78 -4.32 6.76 -7.33
CA ALA A 78 -3.38 6.95 -8.43
C ALA A 78 -2.01 6.34 -8.08
N SER A 79 -1.49 6.60 -6.88
CA SER A 79 -0.27 6.00 -6.34
C SER A 79 -0.33 4.47 -6.32
N PHE A 80 -1.48 3.88 -5.98
CA PHE A 80 -1.68 2.43 -6.03
C PHE A 80 -1.47 1.89 -7.44
N PHE A 81 -2.15 2.45 -8.44
CA PHE A 81 -2.05 1.98 -9.82
C PHE A 81 -0.69 2.28 -10.44
N ALA A 82 -0.07 3.42 -10.12
CA ALA A 82 1.27 3.77 -10.58
C ALA A 82 2.31 2.73 -10.14
N VAL A 83 2.27 2.28 -8.88
CA VAL A 83 3.15 1.22 -8.38
C VAL A 83 2.94 -0.09 -9.15
N LYS A 84 1.68 -0.44 -9.45
CA LYS A 84 1.36 -1.67 -10.20
C LYS A 84 1.82 -1.59 -11.65
N LEU A 85 1.74 -0.41 -12.27
CA LEU A 85 2.22 -0.14 -13.62
C LEU A 85 3.75 -0.13 -13.68
N ALA A 86 4.43 0.52 -12.74
CA ALA A 86 5.90 0.49 -12.68
C ALA A 86 6.45 -0.94 -12.54
N ARG A 87 5.82 -1.78 -11.69
CA ARG A 87 6.18 -3.20 -11.57
C ARG A 87 5.94 -4.01 -12.84
N HIS A 88 4.90 -3.67 -13.61
CA HIS A 88 4.63 -4.29 -14.91
C HIS A 88 5.83 -4.07 -15.85
N PHE A 89 6.28 -2.82 -15.99
CA PHE A 89 7.43 -2.48 -16.83
C PHE A 89 8.74 -3.10 -16.35
N LEU A 90 8.97 -3.13 -15.04
CA LEU A 90 10.19 -3.69 -14.48
C LEU A 90 10.29 -5.21 -14.72
N LYS A 91 9.23 -5.97 -14.40
CA LYS A 91 9.28 -7.44 -14.41
C LYS A 91 9.05 -8.05 -15.79
N LEU A 92 8.30 -7.39 -16.66
CA LEU A 92 7.88 -7.98 -17.94
C LEU A 92 8.61 -7.36 -19.13
N HIS A 93 8.77 -6.03 -19.14
CA HIS A 93 9.44 -5.33 -20.23
C HIS A 93 10.94 -5.09 -19.97
N LYS A 94 11.43 -5.40 -18.75
CA LYS A 94 12.79 -5.06 -18.28
C LYS A 94 13.14 -3.58 -18.52
N ASN A 95 12.13 -2.71 -18.52
CA ASN A 95 12.29 -1.29 -18.82
C ASN A 95 12.28 -0.50 -17.52
N GLN A 96 13.48 -0.39 -16.92
CA GLN A 96 13.70 0.30 -15.65
C GLN A 96 13.45 1.80 -15.77
N GLU A 97 13.88 2.43 -16.87
CA GLU A 97 13.70 3.87 -17.09
C GLU A 97 12.23 4.28 -17.10
N ARG A 98 11.39 3.51 -17.80
CA ARG A 98 9.95 3.78 -17.86
C ARG A 98 9.29 3.59 -16.50
N ALA A 99 9.68 2.53 -15.76
CA ALA A 99 9.18 2.31 -14.40
C ALA A 99 9.58 3.46 -13.45
N LYS A 100 10.82 3.95 -13.54
CA LYS A 100 11.31 5.10 -12.78
C LYS A 100 10.51 6.37 -13.09
N LYS A 101 10.29 6.66 -14.37
CA LYS A 101 9.49 7.82 -14.82
C LYS A 101 8.06 7.78 -14.24
N ILE A 102 7.39 6.64 -14.30
CA ILE A 102 6.04 6.46 -13.75
C ILE A 102 6.02 6.75 -12.24
N LEU A 103 7.01 6.25 -11.49
CA LEU A 103 7.09 6.48 -10.06
C LEU A 103 7.38 7.96 -9.74
N GLN A 104 8.25 8.62 -10.49
CA GLN A 104 8.55 10.04 -10.32
C GLN A 104 7.32 10.91 -10.61
N GLU A 105 6.57 10.63 -11.67
CA GLU A 105 5.30 11.33 -11.98
C GLU A 105 4.26 11.11 -10.87
N ALA A 106 4.17 9.89 -10.33
CA ALA A 106 3.30 9.60 -9.21
C ALA A 106 3.72 10.35 -7.93
N ILE A 107 5.02 10.49 -7.66
CA ILE A 107 5.54 11.26 -6.50
C ILE A 107 5.15 12.73 -6.62
N GLN A 108 5.19 13.31 -7.83
CA GLN A 108 4.73 14.69 -8.04
C GLN A 108 3.24 14.86 -7.72
N ARG A 109 2.42 13.83 -7.97
CA ARG A 109 0.97 13.84 -7.69
C ARG A 109 0.64 13.55 -6.22
N ASP A 110 1.43 12.72 -5.55
CA ASP A 110 1.22 12.29 -4.16
C ASP A 110 2.54 12.27 -3.36
N PRO A 111 3.13 13.46 -3.09
CA PRO A 111 4.47 13.56 -2.51
C PRO A 111 4.53 13.12 -1.04
N ALA A 112 3.39 12.94 -0.38
CA ALA A 112 3.31 12.49 1.00
C ALA A 112 3.32 10.96 1.13
N SER A 113 3.24 10.21 0.03
CA SER A 113 3.10 8.75 0.04
C SER A 113 4.45 8.03 0.23
N PRO A 114 4.69 7.38 1.38
CA PRO A 114 5.94 6.65 1.63
C PRO A 114 6.15 5.49 0.66
N LYS A 115 5.04 4.90 0.19
CA LYS A 115 5.05 3.73 -0.70
C LYS A 115 5.68 4.04 -2.05
N LEU A 116 5.55 5.27 -2.55
CA LEU A 116 6.13 5.65 -3.84
C LEU A 116 7.66 5.70 -3.77
N TYR A 117 8.20 6.38 -2.75
CA TYR A 117 9.65 6.44 -2.51
C TYR A 117 10.24 5.05 -2.26
N LEU A 118 9.51 4.22 -1.51
CA LEU A 118 9.85 2.81 -1.28
C LEU A 118 10.03 2.02 -2.59
N ASN A 119 9.07 2.12 -3.50
CA ASN A 119 9.13 1.38 -4.78
C ASN A 119 10.19 1.97 -5.71
N LEU A 120 10.45 3.28 -5.63
CA LEU A 120 11.52 3.93 -6.39
C LEU A 120 12.89 3.44 -5.90
N LEU A 121 13.08 3.39 -4.59
CA LEU A 121 14.30 2.88 -3.98
C LEU A 121 14.50 1.39 -4.29
N GLU A 122 13.46 0.56 -4.19
CA GLU A 122 13.51 -0.85 -4.61
C GLU A 122 13.96 -1.00 -6.07
N LEU A 123 13.51 -0.09 -6.96
CA LEU A 123 13.93 -0.09 -8.36
C LEU A 123 15.43 0.18 -8.50
N GLU A 124 15.98 1.14 -7.77
CA GLU A 124 17.41 1.46 -7.85
C GLU A 124 18.29 0.33 -7.25
N PHE A 125 17.85 -0.28 -6.15
CA PHE A 125 18.53 -1.42 -5.52
C PHE A 125 18.55 -2.69 -6.39
N ASN A 126 17.53 -2.88 -7.24
CA ASN A 126 17.49 -4.02 -8.17
C ASN A 126 18.39 -3.84 -9.41
N GLY A 127 18.94 -2.63 -9.63
CA GLY A 127 19.87 -2.37 -10.73
C GLY A 127 21.32 -2.70 -10.39
N ASP A 128 22.27 -2.20 -11.18
CA ASP A 128 23.70 -2.36 -10.88
C ASP A 128 24.08 -1.46 -9.70
N PHE A 129 24.40 -2.11 -8.58
CA PHE A 129 24.73 -1.46 -7.32
C PHE A 129 25.83 -0.40 -7.45
N ALA A 130 26.89 -0.71 -8.20
CA ALA A 130 28.04 0.19 -8.32
C ALA A 130 27.71 1.45 -9.12
N GLN A 131 26.74 1.36 -10.03
CA GLN A 131 26.34 2.48 -10.88
C GLN A 131 25.23 3.31 -10.22
N ASN A 132 24.37 2.67 -9.43
CA ASN A 132 23.16 3.29 -8.87
C ASN A 132 23.34 3.91 -7.48
N GLN A 133 24.54 3.86 -6.88
CA GLN A 133 24.78 4.41 -5.54
C GLN A 133 24.36 5.89 -5.44
N THR A 134 24.64 6.68 -6.48
CA THR A 134 24.27 8.10 -6.51
C THR A 134 22.75 8.29 -6.53
N GLU A 135 22.05 7.47 -7.32
CA GLU A 135 20.60 7.47 -7.49
C GLU A 135 19.89 6.99 -6.22
N ILE A 136 20.41 5.96 -5.56
CA ILE A 136 19.92 5.47 -4.26
C ILE A 136 20.01 6.59 -3.23
N MET A 137 21.16 7.27 -3.14
CA MET A 137 21.35 8.41 -2.23
C MET A 137 20.39 9.55 -2.55
N SER A 138 20.20 9.88 -3.83
CA SER A 138 19.24 10.88 -4.26
C SER A 138 17.79 10.51 -3.88
N CYS A 139 17.43 9.23 -3.96
CA CYS A 139 16.11 8.74 -3.54
C CYS A 139 15.91 8.87 -2.03
N PHE A 140 16.91 8.56 -1.22
CA PHE A 140 16.86 8.79 0.22
C PHE A 140 16.68 10.27 0.55
N ASP A 141 17.49 11.15 -0.06
CA ASP A 141 17.40 12.60 0.16
C ASP A 141 16.03 13.15 -0.24
N LEU A 142 15.49 12.69 -1.37
CA LEU A 142 14.17 13.08 -1.84
C LEU A 142 13.09 12.66 -0.84
N ALA A 143 13.16 11.43 -0.31
CA ALA A 143 12.20 10.94 0.68
C ALA A 143 12.28 11.71 2.01
N ILE A 144 13.49 11.96 2.51
CA ILE A 144 13.72 12.69 3.77
C ILE A 144 13.23 14.14 3.69
N LYS A 145 13.37 14.79 2.53
CA LYS A 145 12.92 16.18 2.29
C LYS A 145 11.45 16.29 1.89
N SER A 146 10.74 15.17 1.75
CA SER A 146 9.35 15.15 1.29
C SER A 146 8.37 15.66 2.37
N PRO A 147 7.12 16.02 2.00
CA PRO A 147 6.09 16.42 2.97
C PRO A 147 5.44 15.22 3.70
N MET A 148 6.03 14.03 3.64
CA MET A 148 5.51 12.84 4.33
C MET A 148 5.57 12.98 5.87
N SER A 149 4.89 12.07 6.58
CA SER A 149 4.93 12.07 8.04
C SER A 149 6.35 12.01 8.59
N LEU A 150 6.59 12.70 9.71
CA LEU A 150 7.92 12.75 10.32
C LEU A 150 8.44 11.34 10.70
N GLU A 151 7.56 10.45 11.17
CA GLU A 151 7.89 9.05 11.41
C GLU A 151 8.43 8.36 10.15
N SER A 152 7.80 8.58 9.00
CA SER A 152 8.26 7.99 7.75
C SER A 152 9.59 8.59 7.31
N ARG A 153 9.76 9.92 7.39
CA ARG A 153 11.04 10.58 7.06
C ARG A 153 12.18 10.06 7.92
N LEU A 154 11.93 9.92 9.23
CA LEU A 154 12.92 9.40 10.18
C LEU A 154 13.35 7.98 9.79
N LEU A 155 12.40 7.15 9.35
CA LEU A 155 12.69 5.79 8.91
C LEU A 155 13.52 5.73 7.63
N PHE A 156 13.32 6.67 6.68
CA PHE A 156 14.20 6.81 5.52
C PHE A 156 15.59 7.32 5.92
N ALA A 157 15.69 8.26 6.86
CA ALA A 157 16.98 8.75 7.36
C ALA A 157 17.77 7.66 8.08
N GLN A 158 17.12 6.84 8.91
CA GLN A 158 17.75 5.68 9.54
C GLN A 158 18.30 4.70 8.49
N ARG A 159 17.51 4.38 7.45
CA ARG A 159 17.96 3.47 6.39
C ARG A 159 19.08 4.03 5.53
N LYS A 160 19.10 5.34 5.30
CA LYS A 160 20.21 6.01 4.61
C LYS A 160 21.52 5.82 5.38
N VAL A 161 21.46 5.90 6.71
CA VAL A 161 22.59 5.62 7.59
C VAL A 161 23.01 4.14 7.48
N GLU A 162 22.08 3.20 7.65
CA GLU A 162 22.36 1.75 7.52
C GLU A 162 23.01 1.43 6.17
N PHE A 163 22.50 2.00 5.08
CA PHE A 163 23.07 1.85 3.75
C PHE A 163 24.51 2.35 3.64
N LEU A 164 24.81 3.52 4.23
CA LEU A 164 26.17 4.07 4.22
C LEU A 164 27.12 3.32 5.16
N GLU A 165 26.62 2.66 6.21
CA GLU A 165 27.42 1.79 7.07
C GLU A 165 27.83 0.51 6.35
N ASP A 166 26.90 -0.11 5.61
CA ASP A 166 27.15 -1.37 4.90
C ASP A 166 27.94 -1.17 3.60
N PHE A 167 27.69 -0.06 2.87
CA PHE A 167 28.17 0.11 1.50
C PHE A 167 28.84 1.47 1.21
N GLY A 168 28.86 2.40 2.17
CA GLY A 168 29.44 3.72 1.97
C GLY A 168 30.95 3.67 1.80
N THR A 169 31.48 4.47 0.88
CA THR A 169 32.93 4.61 0.67
C THR A 169 33.53 5.86 1.32
N ASP A 170 32.70 6.81 1.75
CA ASP A 170 33.12 8.07 2.38
C ASP A 170 32.49 8.23 3.78
N VAL A 171 33.33 8.20 4.80
CA VAL A 171 32.94 8.35 6.21
C VAL A 171 32.29 9.71 6.47
N ASN A 172 32.65 10.76 5.73
CA ASN A 172 32.03 12.07 5.90
C ASN A 172 30.55 12.08 5.50
N MET A 173 30.18 11.30 4.46
CA MET A 173 28.78 11.14 4.07
C MET A 173 28.00 10.39 5.15
N LEU A 174 28.61 9.38 5.77
CA LEU A 174 28.00 8.64 6.88
C LEU A 174 27.76 9.54 8.10
N VAL A 175 28.76 10.34 8.50
CA VAL A 175 28.63 11.29 9.61
C VAL A 175 27.52 12.31 9.32
N ALA A 176 27.46 12.86 8.11
CA ALA A 176 26.42 13.80 7.71
C ALA A 176 25.00 13.18 7.75
N ALA A 177 24.87 11.92 7.33
CA ALA A 177 23.59 11.19 7.39
C ALA A 177 23.17 10.91 8.84
N HIS A 178 24.11 10.55 9.72
CA HIS A 178 23.86 10.40 11.15
C HIS A 178 23.37 11.71 11.78
N ASP A 179 24.02 12.83 11.48
CA ASP A 179 23.60 14.16 11.96
C ASP A 179 22.20 14.54 11.49
N GLU A 180 21.85 14.26 10.23
CA GLU A 180 20.50 14.48 9.69
C GLU A 180 19.44 13.63 10.40
N HIS A 181 19.74 12.35 10.64
CA HIS A 181 18.86 11.44 11.36
C HIS A 181 18.65 11.86 12.83
N ILE A 182 19.72 12.27 13.54
CA ILE A 182 19.62 12.75 14.93
C ILE A 182 18.74 14.00 15.00
N LYS A 183 18.94 14.98 14.10
CA LYS A 183 18.12 16.20 14.07
C LYS A 183 16.64 15.89 13.85
N LEU A 184 16.31 15.01 12.91
CA LEU A 184 14.92 14.58 12.67
C LEU A 184 14.32 13.86 13.88
N LYS A 185 15.13 13.07 14.59
CA LYS A 185 14.69 12.37 15.81
C LYS A 185 14.35 13.36 16.92
N GLU A 186 15.21 14.35 17.16
CA GLU A 186 14.98 15.41 18.14
C GLU A 186 13.72 16.24 17.80
N GLU A 187 13.54 16.58 16.53
CA GLU A 187 12.32 17.25 16.05
C GLU A 187 11.08 16.39 16.39
N SER A 188 11.13 15.08 16.12
CA SER A 188 10.03 14.15 16.43
C SER A 188 9.73 14.05 17.91
N GLU A 189 10.75 14.01 18.77
CA GLU A 189 10.55 13.96 20.22
C GLU A 189 9.98 15.28 20.75
N SER A 190 10.43 16.41 20.23
CA SER A 190 9.95 17.74 20.64
C SER A 190 8.46 17.93 20.34
N LEU A 191 8.01 17.48 19.15
CA LEU A 191 6.60 17.54 18.76
C LEU A 191 5.73 16.61 19.60
N LYS A 192 6.20 15.41 19.94
CA LYS A 192 5.49 14.49 20.84
C LYS A 192 5.31 15.11 22.23
N ARG A 193 6.38 15.65 22.82
CA ARG A 193 6.32 16.32 24.13
C ARG A 193 5.40 17.54 24.12
N LYS A 194 5.36 18.29 23.02
CA LYS A 194 4.44 19.43 22.87
C LYS A 194 2.99 18.96 22.82
N ALA A 195 2.68 17.92 22.04
CA ALA A 195 1.34 17.35 21.95
C ALA A 195 0.86 16.78 23.30
N GLU A 196 1.75 16.14 24.07
CA GLU A 196 1.43 15.63 25.41
C GLU A 196 1.09 16.76 26.40
N ARG A 197 1.82 17.88 26.36
CA ARG A 197 1.55 19.06 27.19
C ARG A 197 0.21 19.72 26.85
N GLU A 198 -0.07 19.87 25.55
CA GLU A 198 -1.35 20.43 25.09
C GLU A 198 -2.54 19.53 25.45
N ALA A 199 -2.37 18.20 25.39
CA ALA A 199 -3.38 17.26 25.84
C ALA A 199 -3.64 17.35 27.36
N TYR A 200 -2.59 17.50 28.16
CA TYR A 200 -2.70 17.65 29.62
C TYR A 200 -3.43 18.95 30.01
N ASP A 201 -3.10 20.09 29.40
CA ASP A 201 -3.76 21.37 29.65
C ASP A 201 -5.24 21.37 29.22
N SER A 202 -5.61 20.58 28.20
CA SER A 202 -7.00 20.44 27.75
C SER A 202 -7.85 19.48 28.61
N ALA A 203 -7.22 18.71 29.50
CA ALA A 203 -7.85 17.67 30.30
C ALA A 203 -8.14 18.10 31.76
N GLU A 204 -7.83 19.34 32.17
CA GLU A 204 -8.34 19.89 33.44
C GLU A 204 -9.83 20.26 33.29
N PRO A 205 -10.78 19.54 33.94
CA PRO A 205 -12.15 19.99 33.98
C PRO A 205 -12.23 21.21 34.90
N ASP A 206 -12.90 22.26 34.42
CA ASP A 206 -13.32 23.44 35.18
C ASP A 206 -14.33 23.00 36.27
N ALA A 207 -13.82 22.35 37.31
CA ALA A 207 -14.56 21.88 38.46
C ALA A 207 -14.80 23.04 39.42
N LYS A 208 -15.56 24.04 38.99
CA LYS A 208 -16.17 25.05 39.87
C LYS A 208 -17.24 25.87 39.15
N LYS A 209 -18.42 25.29 38.94
CA LYS A 209 -19.68 26.02 39.15
C LYS A 209 -20.88 25.08 39.38
N GLN A 210 -21.33 25.17 40.63
CA GLN A 210 -22.73 25.16 41.07
C GLN A 210 -23.33 23.84 41.56
N ARG A 211 -24.05 24.01 42.68
CA ARG A 211 -24.50 23.08 43.70
C ARG A 211 -26.04 23.09 43.68
N VAL A 212 -26.65 21.89 43.58
CA VAL A 212 -27.94 21.40 44.19
C VAL A 212 -29.22 22.06 43.58
N GLU A 213 -30.32 21.40 43.19
CA GLU A 213 -31.18 20.29 43.71
C GLU A 213 -31.81 19.50 42.51
N ASP A 214 -31.91 18.17 42.57
CA ASP A 214 -33.03 17.28 42.97
C ASP A 214 -34.23 17.19 41.99
N GLY A 215 -34.67 15.95 41.67
CA GLY A 215 -35.88 15.69 40.88
C GLY A 215 -35.85 14.55 39.83
N THR A 216 -36.04 13.31 40.31
CA THR A 216 -37.00 12.29 39.81
C THR A 216 -36.91 11.65 38.39
N GLU A 217 -36.82 10.32 38.43
CA GLU A 217 -37.39 9.27 37.53
C GLU A 217 -36.80 8.93 36.13
N ALA A 218 -36.34 7.67 36.07
CA ALA A 218 -36.78 6.59 35.16
C ALA A 218 -35.81 6.01 34.11
N ALA A 219 -35.90 4.67 34.04
CA ALA A 219 -35.75 3.80 32.87
C ALA A 219 -34.36 3.30 32.45
N ASP A 220 -34.13 2.05 32.90
CA ASP A 220 -33.99 0.86 32.06
C ASP A 220 -32.59 0.49 31.56
N ALA A 221 -32.12 -0.63 32.11
CA ALA A 221 -30.89 -1.30 31.78
C ALA A 221 -31.18 -2.39 30.74
N THR A 222 -30.71 -2.20 29.51
CA THR A 222 -30.61 -3.28 28.54
C THR A 222 -29.15 -3.53 28.18
N ALA A 223 -28.55 -4.45 28.95
CA ALA A 223 -27.33 -5.12 28.58
C ALA A 223 -27.61 -6.03 27.37
N THR A 224 -27.14 -5.65 26.18
CA THR A 224 -27.09 -6.56 25.03
C THR A 224 -25.71 -7.23 25.00
N ALA A 225 -25.65 -8.42 25.59
CA ALA A 225 -24.54 -9.33 25.43
C ALA A 225 -24.43 -9.73 23.95
N THR A 226 -23.35 -9.33 23.28
CA THR A 226 -23.04 -9.80 21.93
C THR A 226 -22.32 -11.14 22.07
N MET A 227 -23.05 -12.21 21.77
CA MET A 227 -22.48 -13.57 21.63
C MET A 227 -21.57 -13.60 20.39
N PRO A 228 -20.36 -14.18 20.45
CA PRO A 228 -19.58 -14.46 19.25
C PRO A 228 -20.18 -15.69 18.55
N ASP A 229 -20.70 -15.48 17.34
CA ASP A 229 -21.18 -16.56 16.47
C ASP A 229 -20.02 -17.46 16.04
N MET A 230 -20.30 -18.75 16.04
CA MET A 230 -19.37 -19.84 15.80
C MET A 230 -18.89 -19.82 14.35
N THR A 231 -17.56 -19.85 14.18
CA THR A 231 -16.91 -20.06 12.89
C THR A 231 -17.14 -21.50 12.40
N ALA A 232 -18.18 -21.67 11.58
CA ALA A 232 -18.38 -22.86 10.77
C ALA A 232 -17.26 -22.95 9.73
N ASN A 233 -16.33 -23.86 9.99
CA ASN A 233 -15.27 -24.32 9.10
C ASN A 233 -15.87 -24.81 7.77
N ASN A 234 -15.69 -24.05 6.68
CA ASN A 234 -16.04 -24.49 5.34
C ASN A 234 -14.80 -24.46 4.43
N SER A 235 -14.36 -25.66 4.07
CA SER A 235 -13.27 -25.96 3.16
C SER A 235 -13.68 -25.61 1.72
N ALA A 236 -13.61 -24.34 1.34
CA ALA A 236 -13.82 -23.90 -0.04
C ALA A 236 -12.96 -22.66 -0.32
N TYR A 237 -11.99 -22.80 -1.22
CA TYR A 237 -11.12 -21.75 -1.78
C TYR A 237 -10.62 -20.70 -0.79
N ASN A 238 -9.37 -20.89 -0.36
CA ASN A 238 -8.62 -19.98 0.51
C ASN A 238 -8.67 -18.52 0.00
N TYR A 239 -9.63 -17.73 0.47
CA TYR A 239 -9.83 -16.32 0.14
C TYR A 239 -8.82 -15.39 0.84
N ASN A 240 -7.94 -15.97 1.67
CA ASN A 240 -7.01 -15.27 2.55
C ASN A 240 -5.93 -14.50 1.76
N TRP A 241 -5.56 -14.97 0.56
CA TRP A 241 -4.52 -14.32 -0.24
C TRP A 241 -4.96 -12.98 -0.86
N TYR A 242 -6.24 -12.81 -1.19
CA TYR A 242 -6.76 -11.54 -1.73
C TYR A 242 -6.92 -10.47 -0.65
N GLN A 243 -7.34 -10.86 0.55
CA GLN A 243 -7.43 -9.91 1.67
C GLN A 243 -6.04 -9.47 2.14
N GLN A 244 -5.02 -10.34 2.14
CA GLN A 244 -3.65 -9.91 2.48
C GLN A 244 -3.09 -8.85 1.51
N GLN A 245 -3.30 -9.02 0.20
CA GLN A 245 -2.69 -8.12 -0.78
C GLN A 245 -3.30 -6.71 -0.81
N TYR A 246 -4.57 -6.56 -0.40
CA TYR A 246 -5.26 -5.28 -0.26
C TYR A 246 -5.21 -4.70 1.16
N GLY A 247 -5.25 -5.55 2.20
CA GLY A 247 -5.08 -5.16 3.59
C GLY A 247 -3.70 -4.55 3.86
N ALA A 248 -2.65 -5.03 3.17
CA ALA A 248 -1.32 -4.43 3.19
C ALA A 248 -1.25 -3.02 2.57
N TRP A 249 -2.28 -2.60 1.83
CA TRP A 249 -2.39 -1.22 1.35
C TRP A 249 -3.11 -0.29 2.34
N SER A 250 -3.97 -0.82 3.22
CA SER A 250 -4.66 -0.01 4.24
C SER A 250 -4.03 -0.08 5.64
N GLN A 251 -3.23 -1.10 5.93
CA GLN A 251 -2.61 -1.31 7.23
C GLN A 251 -1.17 -1.82 7.06
N THR A 252 -0.34 -1.36 8.00
CA THR A 252 1.01 -1.82 8.33
C THR A 252 2.20 -1.13 7.65
N ASN A 253 2.78 -0.24 8.44
CA ASN A 253 4.18 0.21 8.45
C ASN A 253 5.13 -0.99 8.72
N SER A 254 5.12 -2.04 7.89
CA SER A 254 5.96 -3.24 8.13
C SER A 254 7.21 -3.24 7.28
N TRP A 255 8.22 -2.54 7.78
CA TRP A 255 9.56 -2.46 7.20
C TRP A 255 10.51 -3.59 7.67
N GLY A 256 9.96 -4.69 8.20
CA GLY A 256 10.69 -5.91 8.58
C GLY A 256 10.85 -6.95 7.46
N GLN A 257 10.47 -6.62 6.22
CA GLN A 257 10.46 -7.55 5.08
C GLN A 257 11.59 -7.31 4.07
N TYR A 258 12.66 -6.60 4.44
CA TYR A 258 13.77 -6.29 3.53
C TYR A 258 14.56 -7.53 3.06
N GLY A 259 14.34 -8.70 3.68
CA GLY A 259 14.89 -10.01 3.24
C GLY A 259 13.86 -11.14 3.07
N GLN A 260 12.56 -10.88 3.23
CA GLN A 260 11.51 -11.92 3.28
C GLN A 260 10.38 -11.74 2.24
N TYR A 261 10.57 -10.86 1.25
CA TYR A 261 9.77 -10.94 0.01
C TYR A 261 10.24 -12.07 -0.93
N GLY A 262 11.31 -12.79 -0.58
CA GLY A 262 11.71 -14.06 -1.21
C GLY A 262 10.76 -15.22 -0.93
N GLN A 263 9.80 -15.11 0.00
CA GLN A 263 8.80 -16.16 0.26
C GLN A 263 7.45 -15.92 -0.43
N TYR A 264 7.25 -14.78 -1.09
CA TYR A 264 6.15 -14.60 -2.04
C TYR A 264 6.45 -15.21 -3.42
N ASN A 265 7.66 -15.76 -3.59
CA ASN A 265 8.22 -16.28 -4.84
C ASN A 265 7.79 -17.72 -5.19
N GLN A 266 6.91 -18.37 -4.41
CA GLN A 266 6.51 -19.77 -4.64
C GLN A 266 5.23 -19.95 -5.49
N TYR A 267 4.72 -18.90 -6.13
CA TYR A 267 3.46 -18.97 -6.90
C TYR A 267 3.63 -19.10 -8.41
N TYR A 268 4.81 -19.51 -8.89
CA TYR A 268 4.97 -19.97 -10.26
C TYR A 268 4.91 -21.50 -10.30
N PRO A 269 3.77 -22.12 -10.67
CA PRO A 269 3.85 -23.43 -11.25
C PRO A 269 4.66 -23.28 -12.57
N PRO A 270 5.69 -24.12 -12.82
CA PRO A 270 6.35 -24.14 -14.10
C PRO A 270 5.32 -24.48 -15.20
N PRO A 271 5.50 -23.96 -16.43
CA PRO A 271 4.62 -24.28 -17.53
C PRO A 271 4.58 -25.81 -17.75
N PRO A 272 3.41 -26.41 -18.02
CA PRO A 272 3.36 -27.81 -18.42
C PRO A 272 4.15 -27.99 -19.72
N THR A 273 5.12 -28.89 -19.68
CA THR A 273 5.84 -29.43 -20.86
C THR A 273 4.93 -30.26 -21.73
#